data_AF-A0A968YVQ7-F1
#
_entry.id   AF-A0A968YVQ7-F1
#
_cell.length_a   1.000
_cell.length_b   1.000
_cell.length_c   1.000
_cell.angle_alpha   90.00
_cell.angle_beta   90.00
_cell.angle_gamma   90.00
#
_symmetry.space_group_name_H-M   'P 1'
#
loop_
_entity.id
_entity.type
_entity.pdbx_description
1 polymer ?
#
loop_
_entity_poly.entity_id
_entity_poly.type
_entity_poly.pdbx_seq_one_letter_code
_entity_poly.pdbx_strand_id
1 'polypeptide(L)'
;MSQHHPIKLKHLQVFLSSLGTGLVLALILRWFQAPDLKAQRMQTLTQHPFIQVYTNHNPTHRYREPYRNQTRVGDNLEQIVVEQIQQARSSVDVAVQELRSPLVAQALRDRHQAGVRVRVVIENTYSRPWSSITLAEVQQ
;
A
#
# COMPACT_ATOMS: atom_id res chain seq x y z
N MET A 1 0.38 -55.18 62.57
CA MET A 1 0.91 -53.80 62.44
C MET A 1 1.72 -53.75 61.15
N SER A 2 1.11 -53.44 60.01
CA SER A 2 1.05 -52.09 59.38
C SER A 2 2.46 -51.51 59.24
N GLN A 3 3.01 -51.26 58.05
CA GLN A 3 2.54 -50.27 57.08
C GLN A 3 3.15 -50.56 55.69
N HIS A 4 2.33 -50.71 54.64
CA HIS A 4 2.76 -50.53 53.25
C HIS A 4 2.44 -49.09 52.84
N HIS A 5 3.43 -48.32 52.38
CA HIS A 5 3.24 -46.94 51.93
C HIS A 5 3.56 -46.76 50.43
N PRO A 6 2.79 -45.94 49.68
CA PRO A 6 2.70 -46.01 48.22
C PRO A 6 3.54 -44.92 47.55
N ILE A 7 4.72 -45.28 47.06
CA ILE A 7 5.64 -44.31 46.43
C ILE A 7 5.35 -44.13 44.92
N LYS A 8 4.71 -45.11 44.25
CA LYS A 8 4.46 -45.07 42.79
C LYS A 8 3.34 -44.10 42.35
N LEU A 9 2.45 -43.67 43.25
CA LEU A 9 1.27 -42.87 42.88
C LEU A 9 1.58 -41.37 42.71
N LYS A 10 2.58 -40.84 43.44
CA LYS A 10 2.94 -39.42 43.43
C LYS A 10 3.60 -39.00 42.11
N HIS A 11 4.45 -39.84 41.53
CA HIS A 11 5.10 -39.54 40.24
C HIS A 11 4.12 -39.56 39.07
N LEU A 12 3.09 -40.42 39.11
CA LEU A 12 2.04 -40.48 38.10
C LEU A 12 1.14 -39.22 38.16
N GLN A 13 0.76 -38.76 39.36
CA GLN A 13 0.00 -37.52 39.54
C GLN A 13 0.74 -36.26 39.07
N VAL A 14 2.04 -36.16 39.30
CA VAL A 14 2.87 -35.02 38.84
C VAL A 14 3.01 -35.00 37.31
N PHE A 15 3.04 -36.17 36.66
CA PHE A 15 3.10 -36.27 35.19
C PHE A 15 1.74 -35.97 34.51
N LEU A 16 0.63 -36.37 35.13
CA LEU A 16 -0.72 -36.07 34.64
C LEU A 16 -1.10 -34.58 34.82
N SER A 17 -0.58 -33.93 35.86
CA SER A 17 -0.84 -32.51 36.12
C SER A 17 -0.01 -31.58 35.23
N SER A 18 1.23 -31.94 34.86
CA SER A 18 2.06 -31.19 33.90
C SER A 18 1.52 -31.26 32.46
N LEU A 19 0.93 -32.40 32.07
CA LEU A 19 0.28 -32.56 30.76
C LEU A 19 -0.99 -31.71 30.65
N GLY A 20 -1.78 -31.63 31.74
CA GLY A 20 -2.97 -30.77 31.82
C GLY A 20 -2.62 -29.28 31.77
N THR A 21 -1.53 -28.84 32.41
CA THR A 21 -1.09 -27.44 32.35
C THR A 21 -0.59 -27.06 30.97
N GLY A 22 0.15 -27.95 30.29
CA GLY A 22 0.59 -27.72 28.92
C GLY A 22 -0.58 -27.56 27.95
N LEU A 23 -1.63 -28.37 28.09
CA LEU A 23 -2.84 -28.28 27.26
C LEU A 23 -3.59 -26.97 27.50
N VAL A 24 -3.77 -26.58 28.77
CA VAL A 24 -4.45 -25.31 29.12
C VAL A 24 -3.65 -24.11 28.62
N LEU A 25 -2.31 -24.11 28.75
CA LEU A 25 -1.47 -23.05 28.21
C LEU A 25 -1.55 -22.99 26.69
N ALA A 26 -1.55 -24.13 26.00
CA ALA A 26 -1.68 -24.19 24.55
C ALA A 26 -3.05 -23.68 24.07
N LEU A 27 -4.13 -24.00 24.80
CA LEU A 27 -5.47 -23.48 24.51
C LEU A 27 -5.54 -21.97 24.75
N ILE A 28 -4.96 -21.45 25.84
CA ILE A 28 -4.86 -20.01 26.11
C ILE A 28 -4.04 -19.32 25.01
N LEU A 29 -2.88 -19.87 24.63
CA LEU A 29 -2.05 -19.34 23.54
C LEU A 29 -2.79 -19.32 22.19
N ARG A 30 -3.64 -20.33 21.90
CA ARG A 30 -4.52 -20.31 20.72
C ARG A 30 -5.63 -19.25 20.82
N TRP A 31 -6.14 -18.96 22.00
CA TRP A 31 -7.10 -17.87 22.22
C TRP A 31 -6.45 -16.49 22.12
N PHE A 32 -5.17 -16.35 22.48
CA PHE A 32 -4.38 -15.13 22.30
C PHE A 32 -3.82 -14.95 20.88
N GLN A 33 -3.86 -15.98 20.03
CA GLN A 33 -3.75 -15.79 18.59
C GLN A 33 -5.04 -15.13 18.10
N ALA A 34 -5.10 -13.80 18.21
CA ALA A 34 -6.13 -13.02 17.55
C ALA A 34 -6.18 -13.46 16.07
N PRO A 35 -7.36 -13.78 15.52
CA PRO A 35 -7.48 -14.00 14.08
C PRO A 35 -6.86 -12.79 13.39
N ASP A 36 -6.01 -13.04 12.40
CA ASP A 36 -5.32 -11.97 11.68
C ASP A 36 -6.38 -11.17 10.90
N LEU A 37 -6.97 -10.16 11.54
CA LEU A 37 -7.97 -9.25 10.96
C LEU A 37 -7.38 -8.43 9.79
N LYS A 38 -6.08 -8.58 9.49
CA LYS A 38 -5.31 -7.77 8.55
C LYS A 38 -5.70 -7.87 7.09
N ALA A 39 -6.49 -8.87 6.70
CA ALA A 39 -6.88 -9.01 5.31
C ALA A 39 -8.21 -9.76 5.19
N GLN A 40 -9.29 -9.20 5.75
CA GLN A 40 -10.57 -9.43 5.10
C GLN A 40 -10.38 -8.86 3.67
N ARG A 41 -10.07 -9.75 2.72
CA ARG A 41 -9.81 -9.46 1.32
C ARG A 41 -11.04 -8.74 0.79
N MET A 42 -11.08 -7.41 0.90
CA MET A 42 -12.14 -6.61 0.34
C MET A 42 -12.10 -6.91 -1.15
N GLN A 43 -13.12 -7.61 -1.63
CA GLN A 43 -13.23 -7.92 -3.04
C GLN A 43 -13.26 -6.59 -3.78
N THR A 44 -12.36 -6.43 -4.74
CA THR A 44 -12.38 -5.27 -5.62
C THR A 44 -13.69 -5.28 -6.38
N LEU A 45 -14.43 -4.17 -6.29
CA LEU A 45 -15.67 -4.01 -7.05
C LEU A 45 -15.34 -4.01 -8.54
N THR A 46 -16.18 -4.66 -9.34
CA THR A 46 -16.07 -4.63 -10.80
C THR A 46 -16.12 -3.18 -11.28
N GLN A 47 -15.05 -2.74 -11.93
CA GLN A 47 -14.96 -1.41 -12.55
C GLN A 47 -15.56 -1.46 -13.95
N HIS A 48 -16.06 -0.32 -14.42
CA HIS A 48 -16.55 -0.19 -15.78
C HIS A 48 -15.37 -0.15 -16.76
N PRO A 49 -15.45 -0.73 -17.97
CA PRO A 49 -14.32 -0.77 -18.91
C PRO A 49 -13.80 0.62 -19.32
N PHE A 50 -14.67 1.63 -19.30
CA PHE A 50 -14.32 3.01 -19.65
C PHE A 50 -14.11 3.93 -18.44
N ILE A 51 -14.38 3.45 -17.21
CA ILE A 51 -14.27 4.27 -16.00
C ILE A 51 -13.59 3.43 -14.92
N GLN A 52 -12.38 3.85 -14.54
CA GLN A 52 -11.59 3.23 -13.49
C GLN A 52 -11.42 4.21 -12.35
N VAL A 53 -11.73 3.78 -11.13
CA VAL A 53 -11.63 4.58 -9.91
C VAL A 53 -10.46 4.12 -9.07
N TYR A 54 -9.66 5.09 -8.63
CA TYR A 54 -8.52 4.89 -7.76
C TYR A 54 -8.58 5.87 -6.60
N THR A 55 -7.96 5.51 -5.47
CA THR A 55 -8.04 6.29 -4.23
C THR A 55 -6.68 6.43 -3.56
N ASN A 56 -6.46 7.61 -2.95
CA ASN A 56 -5.27 7.88 -2.13
C ASN A 56 -5.17 6.98 -0.90
N HIS A 57 -6.27 6.34 -0.49
CA HIS A 57 -6.39 5.58 0.75
C HIS A 57 -7.02 4.20 0.53
N ASN A 58 -6.58 3.50 -0.51
CA ASN A 58 -6.90 2.10 -0.68
C ASN A 58 -6.14 1.22 0.35
N PRO A 59 -6.83 0.61 1.35
CA PRO A 59 -6.15 -0.17 2.38
C PRO A 59 -5.56 -1.49 1.87
N THR A 60 -5.94 -1.93 0.67
CA THR A 60 -5.43 -3.17 0.07
C THR A 60 -4.17 -2.97 -0.77
N HIS A 61 -3.78 -1.72 -1.05
CA HIS A 61 -2.59 -1.40 -1.84
C HIS A 61 -1.57 -0.61 -1.04
N ARG A 62 -0.31 -0.83 -1.40
CA ARG A 62 0.84 -0.11 -0.86
C ARG A 62 1.81 0.18 -2.00
N TYR A 63 2.39 1.37 -2.00
CA TYR A 63 3.42 1.75 -2.97
C TYR A 63 4.54 2.53 -2.27
N ARG A 64 5.75 2.45 -2.83
CA ARG A 64 6.89 3.24 -2.39
C ARG A 64 6.92 4.53 -3.21
N GLU A 65 6.88 5.67 -2.53
CA GLU A 65 6.96 6.97 -3.19
C GLU A 65 8.31 7.14 -3.90
N PRO A 66 8.32 7.68 -5.13
CA PRO A 66 9.56 7.86 -5.88
C PRO A 66 10.46 8.94 -5.28
N TYR A 67 9.91 9.90 -4.53
CA TYR A 67 10.66 11.09 -4.08
C TYR A 67 11.13 11.06 -2.63
N ARG A 68 10.41 10.38 -1.73
CA ARG A 68 10.67 10.46 -0.29
C ARG A 68 11.11 9.14 0.36
N ASN A 69 11.30 8.07 -0.42
CA ASN A 69 11.63 6.74 0.09
C ASN A 69 10.67 6.28 1.21
N GLN A 70 9.38 6.60 1.07
CA GLN A 70 8.35 6.25 2.04
C GLN A 70 7.36 5.28 1.41
N THR A 71 6.91 4.29 2.18
CA THR A 71 5.82 3.40 1.75
C THR A 71 4.50 3.97 2.22
N ARG A 72 3.55 4.15 1.30
CA ARG A 72 2.20 4.65 1.57
C ARG A 72 1.16 3.58 1.32
N VAL A 73 0.11 3.61 2.12
CA VAL A 73 -1.14 2.89 1.83
C VAL A 73 -1.92 3.71 0.81
N GLY A 74 -2.43 3.06 -0.23
CA GLY A 74 -3.15 3.70 -1.32
C GLY A 74 -2.75 3.20 -2.70
N ASP A 75 -3.52 3.63 -3.70
CA ASP A 75 -3.16 3.44 -5.10
C ASP A 75 -2.06 4.44 -5.49
N ASN A 76 -1.10 4.02 -6.31
CA ASN A 76 -0.06 4.91 -6.81
C ASN A 76 -0.61 5.77 -7.97
N LEU A 77 -1.33 6.85 -7.64
CA LEU A 77 -2.01 7.68 -8.65
C LEU A 77 -1.06 8.27 -9.69
N GLU A 78 0.15 8.67 -9.29
CA GLU A 78 1.15 9.21 -10.22
C GLU A 78 1.56 8.16 -11.26
N GLN A 79 1.86 6.93 -10.81
CA GLN A 79 2.21 5.84 -11.72
C GLN A 79 1.04 5.47 -12.64
N ILE A 80 -0.18 5.42 -12.12
CA ILE A 80 -1.37 5.13 -12.93
C ILE A 80 -1.50 6.16 -14.06
N VAL A 81 -1.40 7.45 -13.74
CA VAL A 81 -1.49 8.52 -14.75
C VAL A 81 -0.34 8.43 -15.75
N VAL A 82 0.90 8.17 -15.29
CA VAL A 82 2.07 7.98 -16.16
C VAL A 82 1.85 6.84 -17.15
N GLU A 83 1.38 5.69 -16.68
CA GLU A 83 1.13 4.52 -17.52
C GLU A 83 0.05 4.81 -18.58
N GLN A 84 -1.03 5.51 -18.22
CA GLN A 84 -2.07 5.91 -19.18
C GLN A 84 -1.53 6.87 -20.25
N ILE A 85 -0.73 7.86 -19.85
CA ILE A 85 -0.07 8.77 -20.81
C ILE A 85 0.83 7.97 -21.74
N GLN A 86 1.66 7.07 -21.22
CA GLN A 86 2.57 6.26 -22.02
C GLN A 86 1.84 5.34 -23.01
N GLN A 87 0.65 4.86 -22.69
CA GLN A 87 -0.13 4.01 -23.59
C GLN A 87 -0.84 4.78 -24.73
N ALA A 88 -0.91 6.12 -24.64
CA ALA A 88 -1.57 6.94 -25.65
C ALA A 88 -0.87 6.89 -27.01
N ARG A 89 -1.66 6.73 -28.08
CA ARG A 89 -1.16 6.57 -29.46
C ARG A 89 -1.44 7.75 -30.38
N SER A 90 -2.45 8.56 -30.08
CA SER A 90 -2.93 9.63 -30.97
C SER A 90 -2.93 11.01 -30.30
N SER A 91 -3.45 11.10 -29.08
CA SER A 91 -3.47 12.35 -28.32
C SER A 91 -3.48 12.13 -26.81
N VAL A 92 -3.03 13.16 -26.08
CA VAL A 92 -3.20 13.32 -24.65
C VAL A 92 -3.68 14.74 -24.38
N ASP A 93 -4.86 14.85 -23.78
CA ASP A 93 -5.48 16.12 -23.43
C ASP A 93 -5.56 16.25 -21.91
N VAL A 94 -4.98 17.32 -21.37
CA VAL A 94 -4.78 17.49 -19.94
C VAL A 94 -5.33 18.85 -19.52
N ALA A 95 -6.27 18.84 -18.56
CA ALA A 95 -6.79 20.03 -17.92
C ALA A 95 -6.63 19.88 -16.40
N VAL A 96 -5.88 20.78 -15.78
CA VAL A 96 -5.37 20.59 -14.42
C VAL A 96 -5.15 21.94 -13.78
N GLN A 97 -5.41 22.03 -12.47
CA GLN A 97 -5.14 23.23 -11.70
C GLN A 97 -3.62 23.48 -11.57
N GLU A 98 -2.84 22.47 -11.23
CA GLU A 98 -1.39 22.58 -11.07
C GLU A 98 -0.66 21.30 -11.52
N LEU A 99 0.40 21.44 -12.32
CA LEU A 99 1.22 20.32 -12.77
C LEU A 99 2.58 20.32 -12.07
N ARG A 100 2.67 19.59 -10.94
CA ARG A 100 3.91 19.47 -10.16
C ARG A 100 4.62 18.14 -10.29
N SER A 101 3.93 17.09 -10.72
CA SER A 101 4.49 15.73 -10.80
C SER A 101 5.60 15.66 -11.87
N PRO A 102 6.87 15.43 -11.48
CA PRO A 102 7.96 15.30 -12.44
C PRO A 102 7.77 14.13 -13.41
N LEU A 103 7.26 13.00 -12.93
CA LEU A 103 7.08 11.81 -13.76
C LEU A 103 5.92 11.98 -14.76
N VAL A 104 4.83 12.66 -14.38
CA VAL A 104 3.75 13.00 -15.32
C VAL A 104 4.25 14.00 -16.38
N ALA A 105 4.96 15.06 -15.98
CA ALA A 105 5.53 16.02 -16.92
C ALA A 105 6.52 15.36 -17.90
N GLN A 106 7.35 14.44 -17.41
CA GLN A 106 8.23 13.61 -18.22
C GLN A 106 7.44 12.73 -19.20
N ALA A 107 6.42 12.01 -18.75
CA ALA A 107 5.61 11.17 -19.62
C ALA A 107 4.93 11.97 -20.74
N LEU A 108 4.39 13.16 -20.42
CA LEU A 108 3.79 14.06 -21.41
C LEU A 108 4.80 14.50 -22.46
N ARG A 109 5.99 14.94 -22.03
CA ARG A 109 7.08 15.32 -22.94
C ARG A 109 7.50 14.14 -23.82
N ASP A 110 7.70 12.96 -23.24
CA ASP A 110 8.19 11.78 -23.94
C ASP A 110 7.16 11.29 -24.99
N ARG A 111 5.85 11.41 -24.70
CA ARG A 111 4.80 11.16 -25.72
C ARG A 111 4.76 12.21 -26.80
N HIS A 112 4.91 13.48 -26.45
CA HIS A 112 4.97 14.55 -27.43
C HIS A 112 6.16 14.36 -28.40
N GLN A 113 7.33 13.99 -27.87
CA GLN A 113 8.52 13.66 -28.66
C GLN A 113 8.31 12.43 -29.56
N ALA A 114 7.47 11.48 -29.15
CA ALA A 114 7.06 10.34 -29.95
C ALA A 114 6.00 10.67 -31.02
N GLY A 115 5.65 11.94 -31.22
CA GLY A 115 4.70 12.39 -32.24
C GLY A 115 3.23 12.37 -31.81
N VAL A 116 2.93 12.03 -30.56
CA VAL A 116 1.57 12.10 -30.01
C VAL A 116 1.18 13.56 -29.80
N ARG A 117 -0.06 13.94 -30.15
CA ARG A 117 -0.56 15.29 -29.92
C ARG A 117 -0.83 15.51 -28.43
N VAL A 118 -0.05 16.36 -27.77
CA VAL A 118 -0.23 16.68 -26.35
C VAL A 118 -0.72 18.11 -26.20
N ARG A 119 -1.86 18.30 -25.51
CA ARG A 119 -2.43 19.63 -25.19
C ARG A 119 -2.63 19.73 -23.69
N VAL A 120 -2.12 20.80 -23.10
CA VAL A 120 -2.20 21.03 -21.66
C VAL A 120 -2.82 22.40 -21.40
N VAL A 121 -3.90 22.41 -20.63
CA VAL A 121 -4.53 23.63 -20.09
C VAL A 121 -4.26 23.65 -18.59
N ILE A 122 -3.50 24.64 -18.15
CA ILE A 122 -3.15 24.84 -16.75
C ILE A 122 -3.79 26.14 -16.29
N GLU A 123 -4.31 26.14 -15.08
CA GLU A 123 -4.82 27.34 -14.43
C GLU A 123 -3.66 28.36 -14.22
N ASN A 124 -3.94 29.65 -14.42
CA ASN A 124 -2.91 30.70 -14.50
C ASN A 124 -2.56 31.37 -13.15
N THR A 125 -3.37 31.17 -12.12
CA THR A 125 -3.23 31.82 -10.80
C THR A 125 -2.37 30.99 -9.85
N TYR A 126 -2.33 29.67 -10.02
CA TYR A 126 -1.57 28.74 -9.17
C TYR A 126 -0.30 28.17 -9.84
N SER A 127 0.00 28.54 -11.09
CA SER A 127 1.18 28.03 -11.79
C SER A 127 2.41 28.94 -11.57
N ARG A 128 3.31 28.56 -10.67
CA ARG A 128 4.69 29.09 -10.73
C ARG A 128 5.45 28.28 -11.80
N PRO A 129 5.90 28.90 -12.91
CA PRO A 129 6.56 28.15 -13.97
C PRO A 129 7.91 27.62 -13.48
N TRP A 130 8.28 26.40 -13.90
CA TRP A 130 9.58 25.80 -13.52
C TRP A 130 10.77 26.67 -13.95
N SER A 131 10.64 27.42 -15.04
CA SER A 131 11.65 28.40 -15.48
C SER A 131 11.91 29.53 -14.47
N SER A 132 10.99 29.75 -13.53
CA SER A 132 11.15 30.75 -12.47
C SER A 132 11.77 30.19 -11.18
N ILE A 133 11.99 28.86 -11.09
CA ILE A 133 12.61 28.23 -9.93
C ILE A 133 14.12 28.52 -9.96
N THR A 134 14.64 29.05 -8.87
CA THR A 134 16.07 29.36 -8.71
C THR A 134 16.85 28.14 -8.22
N LEU A 135 18.17 28.12 -8.49
CA LEU A 135 19.05 27.03 -8.03
C LEU A 135 19.04 26.87 -6.50
N ALA A 136 18.87 27.96 -5.75
CA ALA A 136 18.79 27.93 -4.29
C ALA A 136 17.55 27.17 -3.78
N GLU A 137 16.45 27.22 -4.51
CA GLU A 137 15.19 26.54 -4.15
C GLU A 137 15.19 25.05 -4.52
N VAL A 138 16.04 24.65 -5.48
CA VAL A 138 16.20 23.23 -5.87
C VAL A 138 16.98 22.43 -4.83
N GLN A 139 17.79 23.10 -4.00
CA GLN A 139 18.70 22.48 -3.04
C GLN A 139 18.10 22.25 -1.64
N GLN A 140 16.82 22.61 -1.42
CA GLN A 140 16.07 22.36 -0.17
C GLN A 140 15.31 21.05 -0.21
#